data_AF-A0A522BYQ7-F1
#
_entry.id   AF-A0A522BYQ7-F1
#
_cell.length_a   1.000
_cell.length_b   1.000
_cell.length_c   1.000
_cell.angle_alpha   90.00
_cell.angle_beta   90.00
_cell.angle_gamma   90.00
#
_symmetry.space_group_name_H-M   'P 1'
#
loop_
_entity.id
_entity.type
_entity.pdbx_description
1 polymer ?
#
loop_
_entity_poly.entity_id
_entity_poly.type
_entity_poly.pdbx_seq_one_letter_code
_entity_poly.pdbx_strand_id
1 'polypeptide(L)'
;MLRDLPGVLTAEQLQQTVDSIAAVQHPTGALPWPDGHTDPWDHVECAMALTLGGRLAEARAAYAWMRRTQEHDGVWRMKYVGEDVLDASVDTNQCAYVAVGVWQWWTITRDRSLVDQMWPHVKRALDFVLDLQHPAGHLHWSRSPEGVTDPDALVTGSSSSYQALRCGLALADLLGEPQPEWELAAGLLQHSVVHHPEVFLDKSRFSMDWYYPV
;
A
#
# COMPACT_ATOMS: atom_id res chain seq x y z
N MET A 1 -15.99 12.18 -0.48
CA MET A 1 -16.73 13.15 0.36
C MET A 1 -16.96 12.51 1.71
N LEU A 2 -16.51 13.18 2.77
CA LEU A 2 -16.63 12.70 4.16
C LEU A 2 -18.09 12.71 4.60
N ARG A 3 -18.45 11.78 5.48
CA ARG A 3 -19.80 11.62 6.03
C ARG A 3 -19.71 11.38 7.53
N ASP A 4 -20.73 11.84 8.24
CA ASP A 4 -20.86 11.57 9.67
C ASP A 4 -20.93 10.05 9.93
N LEU A 5 -20.34 9.64 11.05
CA LEU A 5 -20.59 8.37 11.71
C LEU A 5 -21.45 8.66 12.95
N PRO A 6 -22.80 8.48 12.88
CA PRO A 6 -23.71 8.93 13.92
C PRO A 6 -23.33 8.42 15.32
N GLY A 7 -23.22 9.34 16.27
CA GLY A 7 -22.86 9.05 17.67
C GLY A 7 -21.37 8.78 17.91
N VAL A 8 -20.52 8.88 16.88
CA VAL A 8 -19.08 8.62 16.99
C VAL A 8 -18.24 9.80 16.49
N LEU A 9 -18.39 10.20 15.22
CA LEU A 9 -17.61 11.27 14.60
C LEU A 9 -18.45 12.08 13.60
N THR A 10 -18.26 13.40 13.56
CA THR A 10 -18.85 14.28 12.54
C THR A 10 -17.93 14.40 11.32
N ALA A 11 -18.48 14.79 10.17
CA ALA A 11 -17.71 15.10 8.96
C ALA A 11 -16.71 16.24 9.19
N GLU A 12 -17.03 17.19 10.08
CA GLU A 12 -16.11 18.26 10.48
C GLU A 12 -14.92 17.71 11.28
N GLN A 13 -15.14 16.79 12.21
CA GLN A 13 -14.05 16.14 12.96
C GLN A 13 -13.17 15.30 12.03
N LEU A 14 -13.77 14.59 11.07
CA LEU A 14 -13.01 13.88 10.03
C LEU A 14 -12.17 14.84 9.19
N GLN A 15 -12.74 16.00 8.83
CA GLN A 15 -12.00 17.03 8.09
C GLN A 15 -10.84 17.61 8.90
N GLN A 16 -11.00 17.80 10.22
CA GLN A 16 -9.91 18.21 11.11
C GLN A 16 -8.76 17.20 11.11
N THR A 17 -9.07 15.89 11.07
CA THR A 17 -8.04 14.85 10.91
C THR A 17 -7.32 14.98 9.57
N VAL A 18 -8.07 15.13 8.46
CA VAL A 18 -7.46 15.34 7.13
C VAL A 18 -6.55 16.58 7.11
N ASP A 19 -7.00 17.67 7.74
CA ASP A 19 -6.24 18.92 7.79
C ASP A 19 -4.97 18.79 8.65
N SER A 20 -5.00 17.98 9.72
CA SER A 20 -3.79 17.66 10.50
C SER A 20 -2.76 16.85 9.69
N ILE A 21 -3.20 15.92 8.83
CA ILE A 21 -2.33 15.18 7.92
C ILE A 21 -1.69 16.13 6.91
N ALA A 22 -2.50 17.02 6.31
CA ALA A 22 -1.99 18.01 5.35
C ALA A 22 -0.98 18.97 6.00
N ALA A 23 -1.21 19.38 7.25
CA ALA A 23 -0.35 20.32 7.97
C ALA A 23 1.05 19.80 8.27
N VAL A 24 1.24 18.48 8.35
CA VAL A 24 2.54 17.84 8.61
C VAL A 24 3.24 17.35 7.35
N GLN A 25 2.62 17.49 6.18
CA GLN A 25 3.24 17.10 4.91
C GLN A 25 4.53 17.89 4.67
N HIS A 26 5.63 17.19 4.43
CA HIS A 26 6.92 17.80 4.12
C HIS A 26 6.89 18.46 2.73
N PRO A 27 7.70 19.49 2.43
CA PRO A 27 7.78 20.08 1.08
C PRO A 27 8.12 19.10 -0.05
N THR A 28 8.75 17.96 0.28
CA THR A 28 8.99 16.86 -0.68
C THR A 28 7.72 16.06 -0.98
N GLY A 29 6.64 16.23 -0.22
CA GLY A 29 5.40 15.47 -0.32
C GLY A 29 5.31 14.28 0.63
N ALA A 30 6.40 13.93 1.34
CA ALA A 30 6.41 12.90 2.37
C ALA A 30 5.41 13.20 3.49
N LEU A 31 4.71 12.17 3.99
CA LEU A 31 3.75 12.25 5.09
C LEU A 31 4.32 11.47 6.28
N PRO A 32 5.10 12.14 7.16
CA PRO A 32 5.82 11.46 8.22
C PRO A 32 4.96 11.17 9.45
N TRP A 33 5.40 10.18 10.20
CA TRP A 33 5.04 9.95 11.59
C TRP A 33 5.46 11.13 12.49
N PRO A 34 4.91 11.26 13.71
CA PRO A 34 5.26 12.34 14.63
C PRO A 34 6.75 12.42 15.03
N ASP A 35 7.48 11.30 14.95
CA ASP A 35 8.93 11.24 15.19
C ASP A 35 9.77 11.52 13.92
N GLY A 36 9.12 11.78 12.78
CA GLY A 36 9.72 12.25 11.54
C GLY A 36 10.03 11.18 10.49
N HIS A 37 9.87 9.90 10.80
CA HIS A 37 10.08 8.85 9.79
C HIS A 37 8.85 8.67 8.88
N THR A 38 9.05 8.07 7.71
CA THR A 38 7.99 7.72 6.77
C THR A 38 8.18 6.28 6.31
N ASP A 39 7.14 5.46 6.40
CA ASP A 39 7.08 4.19 5.70
C ASP A 39 6.06 4.26 4.55
N PRO A 40 6.21 3.44 3.50
CA PRO A 40 5.37 3.54 2.30
C PRO A 40 3.89 3.22 2.55
N TRP A 41 3.57 2.38 3.54
CA TRP A 41 2.20 1.95 3.78
C TRP A 41 1.38 3.06 4.44
N ASP A 42 1.86 3.58 5.58
CA ASP A 42 1.19 4.68 6.27
C ASP A 42 1.18 5.97 5.43
N HIS A 43 2.22 6.18 4.62
CA HIS A 43 2.25 7.28 3.66
C HIS A 43 1.12 7.20 2.62
N VAL A 44 0.85 6.00 2.07
CA VAL A 44 -0.27 5.79 1.13
C VAL A 44 -1.62 5.94 1.83
N GLU A 45 -1.78 5.45 3.06
CA GLU A 45 -2.99 5.67 3.87
C GLU A 45 -3.26 7.17 4.09
N CYS A 46 -2.23 7.94 4.42
CA CYS A 46 -2.35 9.38 4.55
C CYS A 46 -2.73 10.05 3.22
N ALA A 47 -2.14 9.64 2.10
CA ALA A 47 -2.51 10.12 0.76
C ALA A 47 -3.97 9.79 0.40
N MET A 48 -4.44 8.60 0.80
CA MET A 48 -5.82 8.15 0.67
C MET A 48 -6.78 9.01 1.49
N ALA A 49 -6.42 9.36 2.74
CA ALA A 49 -7.20 10.26 3.59
C ALA A 49 -7.29 11.68 3.00
N LEU A 50 -6.16 12.23 2.51
CA LEU A 50 -6.12 13.51 1.82
C LEU A 50 -7.04 13.52 0.59
N THR A 51 -7.03 12.46 -0.20
CA THR A 51 -7.91 12.31 -1.36
C THR A 51 -9.38 12.31 -0.95
N LEU A 52 -9.74 11.57 0.09
CA LEU A 52 -11.10 11.46 0.60
C LEU A 52 -11.66 12.80 1.11
N GLY A 53 -10.82 13.58 1.78
CA GLY A 53 -11.12 14.92 2.30
C GLY A 53 -10.86 16.06 1.31
N GLY A 54 -10.61 15.77 0.03
CA GLY A 54 -10.52 16.77 -1.03
C GLY A 54 -9.21 17.58 -1.08
N ARG A 55 -8.18 17.20 -0.30
CA ARG A 55 -6.82 17.76 -0.35
C ARG A 55 -6.02 17.15 -1.50
N LEU A 56 -6.49 17.40 -2.73
CA LEU A 56 -6.00 16.70 -3.92
C LEU A 56 -4.57 17.11 -4.32
N ALA A 57 -4.15 18.34 -4.03
CA ALA A 57 -2.79 18.80 -4.34
C ALA A 57 -1.76 18.10 -3.44
N GLU A 58 -2.09 18.01 -2.15
CA GLU A 58 -1.31 17.33 -1.13
C GLU A 58 -1.22 15.82 -1.41
N ALA A 59 -2.35 15.19 -1.77
CA ALA A 59 -2.37 13.79 -2.20
C ALA A 59 -1.48 13.55 -3.42
N ARG A 60 -1.52 14.42 -4.45
CA ARG A 60 -0.61 14.32 -5.60
C ARG A 60 0.85 14.48 -5.22
N ALA A 61 1.17 15.39 -4.30
CA ALA A 61 2.54 15.55 -3.81
C ALA A 61 3.03 14.27 -3.12
N ALA A 62 2.16 13.59 -2.37
CA ALA A 62 2.46 12.31 -1.73
C ALA A 62 2.76 11.19 -2.74
N TYR A 63 1.95 11.07 -3.80
CA TYR A 63 2.25 10.11 -4.87
C TYR A 63 3.47 10.51 -5.70
N ALA A 64 3.75 11.80 -5.86
CA ALA A 64 4.97 12.27 -6.50
C ALA A 64 6.22 11.90 -5.68
N TRP A 65 6.14 11.93 -4.34
CA TRP A 65 7.19 11.42 -3.46
C TRP A 65 7.42 9.93 -3.70
N MET A 66 6.35 9.11 -3.68
CA MET A 66 6.45 7.66 -3.97
C MET A 66 7.16 7.40 -5.30
N ARG A 67 6.86 8.17 -6.35
CA ARG A 67 7.53 8.00 -7.65
C ARG A 67 9.03 8.28 -7.61
N ARG A 68 9.46 9.27 -6.83
CA ARG A 68 10.88 9.65 -6.73
C ARG A 68 11.68 8.70 -5.84
N THR A 69 11.04 8.08 -4.86
CA THR A 69 11.69 7.19 -3.89
C THR A 69 11.59 5.71 -4.24
N GLN A 70 10.84 5.33 -5.28
CA GLN A 70 10.81 3.95 -5.77
C GLN A 70 12.12 3.61 -6.48
N GLU A 71 12.68 2.46 -6.15
CA GLU A 71 13.87 1.96 -6.82
C GLU A 71 13.55 1.28 -8.17
N HIS A 72 14.60 0.99 -8.93
CA HIS A 72 14.48 0.42 -10.27
C HIS A 72 13.78 -0.95 -10.28
N ASP A 73 13.98 -1.76 -9.23
CA ASP A 73 13.35 -3.06 -9.04
C ASP A 73 11.92 -2.99 -8.50
N GLY A 74 11.36 -1.77 -8.35
CA GLY A 74 9.96 -1.58 -7.97
C GLY A 74 9.69 -1.47 -6.47
N VAL A 75 10.72 -1.59 -5.64
CA VAL A 75 10.55 -1.55 -4.19
C VAL A 75 10.56 -0.13 -3.66
N TRP A 76 9.93 0.03 -2.50
CA TRP A 76 10.24 1.09 -1.56
C TRP A 76 10.90 0.48 -0.33
N ARG A 77 11.87 1.20 0.22
CA ARG A 77 12.54 0.84 1.46
C ARG A 77 11.58 0.99 2.63
N MET A 78 11.80 0.21 3.67
CA MET A 78 10.85 0.07 4.77
C MET A 78 10.67 1.37 5.54
N LYS A 79 11.73 2.19 5.66
CA LYS A 79 11.67 3.48 6.36
C LYS A 79 12.57 4.54 5.74
N TYR A 80 12.09 5.78 5.78
CA TYR A 80 12.77 6.98 5.30
C TYR A 80 12.71 8.11 6.33
N VAL A 81 13.62 9.08 6.19
CA VAL A 81 13.48 10.44 6.73
C VAL A 81 13.58 11.40 5.54
N GLY A 82 12.47 12.05 5.19
CA GLY A 82 12.41 12.81 3.95
C GLY A 82 12.53 11.90 2.73
N GLU A 83 13.67 11.92 2.02
CA GLU A 83 13.98 10.99 0.92
C GLU A 83 15.18 10.08 1.25
N ASP A 84 15.80 10.24 2.43
CA ASP A 84 16.93 9.43 2.88
C ASP A 84 16.45 8.11 3.48
N VAL A 85 17.08 7.00 3.10
CA VAL A 85 16.74 5.65 3.59
C VAL A 85 17.25 5.46 5.02
N LEU A 86 16.35 5.14 5.94
CA LEU A 86 16.65 4.82 7.35
C LEU A 86 16.71 3.30 7.58
N ASP A 87 15.82 2.54 6.94
CA ASP A 87 15.82 1.08 6.94
C ASP A 87 15.71 0.59 5.50
N ALA A 88 16.78 -0.03 5.01
CA ALA A 88 16.90 -0.49 3.63
C ALA A 88 16.24 -1.86 3.38
N SER A 89 15.62 -2.48 4.39
CA SER A 89 14.79 -3.66 4.20
C SER A 89 13.57 -3.30 3.33
N VAL A 90 12.90 -4.30 2.79
CA VAL A 90 11.67 -4.11 2.01
C VAL A 90 10.58 -5.01 2.56
N ASP A 91 9.35 -4.50 2.56
CA ASP A 91 8.15 -5.20 3.01
C ASP A 91 7.20 -5.41 1.83
N THR A 92 6.68 -6.62 1.66
CA THR A 92 5.78 -6.92 0.53
C THR A 92 4.46 -6.17 0.61
N ASN A 93 3.88 -6.04 1.81
CA ASN A 93 2.64 -5.28 1.99
C ASN A 93 2.85 -3.79 1.72
N GLN A 94 3.92 -3.19 2.25
CA GLN A 94 4.21 -1.77 2.01
C GLN A 94 4.40 -1.46 0.53
N CYS A 95 5.06 -2.37 -0.22
CA CYS A 95 5.23 -2.20 -1.66
C CYS A 95 3.92 -2.40 -2.43
N ALA A 96 3.11 -3.39 -2.05
CA ALA A 96 1.85 -3.68 -2.75
C ALA A 96 0.83 -2.53 -2.60
N TYR A 97 0.77 -1.91 -1.42
CA TYR A 97 -0.36 -1.06 -1.03
C TYR A 97 -0.58 0.18 -1.91
N VAL A 98 0.45 0.64 -2.64
CA VAL A 98 0.33 1.71 -3.62
C VAL A 98 -0.78 1.44 -4.65
N ALA A 99 -1.03 0.17 -5.01
CA ALA A 99 -2.10 -0.20 -5.93
C ALA A 99 -3.49 0.17 -5.38
N VAL A 100 -3.70 -0.01 -4.08
CA VAL A 100 -4.94 0.34 -3.38
C VAL A 100 -5.15 1.86 -3.41
N GLY A 101 -4.11 2.62 -3.08
CA GLY A 101 -4.16 4.08 -3.09
C GLY A 101 -4.49 4.66 -4.48
N VAL A 102 -3.83 4.16 -5.53
CA VAL A 102 -4.06 4.63 -6.91
C VAL A 102 -5.45 4.23 -7.41
N TRP A 103 -5.94 3.04 -7.06
CA TRP A 103 -7.31 2.64 -7.38
C TRP A 103 -8.34 3.50 -6.63
N GLN A 104 -8.10 3.81 -5.35
CA GLN A 104 -8.95 4.71 -4.56
C GLN A 104 -8.99 6.11 -5.18
N TRP A 105 -7.84 6.65 -5.59
CA TRP A 105 -7.77 7.92 -6.32
C TRP A 105 -8.67 7.90 -7.55
N TRP A 106 -8.56 6.88 -8.41
CA TRP A 106 -9.38 6.76 -9.61
C TRP A 106 -10.87 6.70 -9.28
N THR A 107 -11.27 5.87 -8.31
CA THR A 107 -12.68 5.68 -7.97
C THR A 107 -13.34 6.95 -7.41
N ILE A 108 -12.58 7.78 -6.68
CA ILE A 108 -13.07 9.04 -6.10
C ILE A 108 -13.03 10.18 -7.13
N THR A 109 -11.90 10.39 -7.79
CA THR A 109 -11.64 11.60 -8.57
C THR A 109 -11.99 11.45 -10.04
N ARG A 110 -11.99 10.21 -10.56
CA ARG A 110 -12.04 9.90 -12.00
C ARG A 110 -10.94 10.60 -12.81
N ASP A 111 -9.88 11.04 -12.16
CA ASP A 111 -8.73 11.61 -12.81
C ASP A 111 -7.72 10.52 -13.18
N ARG A 112 -7.68 10.23 -14.48
CA ARG A 112 -6.77 9.24 -15.05
C ARG A 112 -5.31 9.71 -15.06
N SER A 113 -5.04 11.02 -14.99
CA SER A 113 -3.67 11.53 -15.14
C SER A 113 -2.72 11.03 -14.05
N LEU A 114 -3.20 10.85 -12.80
CA LEU A 114 -2.39 10.23 -11.75
C LEU A 114 -2.23 8.72 -11.98
N VAL A 115 -3.29 8.05 -12.43
CA VAL A 115 -3.25 6.60 -12.75
C VAL A 115 -2.17 6.33 -13.80
N ASP A 116 -2.18 7.07 -14.91
CA ASP A 116 -1.22 6.90 -15.99
C ASP A 116 0.23 7.17 -15.52
N GLN A 117 0.43 8.13 -14.60
CA GLN A 117 1.74 8.43 -14.02
C GLN A 117 2.23 7.35 -13.04
N MET A 118 1.32 6.78 -12.25
CA MET A 118 1.64 5.79 -11.22
C MET A 118 1.68 4.37 -11.76
N TRP A 119 1.02 4.08 -12.87
CA TRP A 119 0.88 2.71 -13.39
C TRP A 119 2.20 1.95 -13.53
N PRO A 120 3.28 2.51 -14.13
CA PRO A 120 4.55 1.79 -14.21
C PRO A 120 5.16 1.44 -12.84
N HIS A 121 4.81 2.21 -11.79
CA HIS A 121 5.34 2.06 -10.44
C HIS A 121 4.52 1.01 -9.69
N VAL A 122 3.19 1.05 -9.83
CA VAL A 122 2.27 -0.01 -9.34
C VAL A 122 2.66 -1.35 -9.95
N LYS A 123 2.88 -1.39 -11.27
CA LYS A 123 3.24 -2.62 -11.98
C LYS A 123 4.55 -3.22 -11.44
N ARG A 124 5.63 -2.44 -11.37
CA ARG A 124 6.90 -2.94 -10.83
C ARG A 124 6.79 -3.39 -9.37
N ALA A 125 6.00 -2.68 -8.56
CA ALA A 125 5.81 -3.04 -7.16
C ALA A 125 5.07 -4.38 -6.99
N LEU A 126 4.01 -4.60 -7.78
CA LEU A 126 3.28 -5.87 -7.75
C LEU A 126 4.08 -7.02 -8.36
N ASP A 127 4.84 -6.77 -9.43
CA ASP A 127 5.78 -7.76 -9.99
C ASP A 127 6.81 -8.19 -8.91
N PHE A 128 7.38 -7.25 -8.16
CA PHE A 128 8.26 -7.55 -7.02
C PHE A 128 7.56 -8.36 -5.91
N VAL A 129 6.31 -8.02 -5.57
CA VAL A 129 5.55 -8.75 -4.54
C VAL A 129 5.35 -10.21 -4.95
N LEU A 130 5.09 -10.44 -6.25
CA LEU A 130 4.96 -11.79 -6.81
C LEU A 130 6.28 -12.57 -6.76
N ASP A 131 7.43 -11.92 -6.93
CA ASP A 131 8.74 -12.57 -6.79
C ASP A 131 8.96 -13.14 -5.37
N LEU A 132 8.26 -12.61 -4.37
CA LEU A 132 8.29 -13.07 -2.97
C LEU A 132 7.12 -14.00 -2.63
N GLN A 133 6.31 -14.39 -3.61
CA GLN A 133 5.25 -15.39 -3.41
C GLN A 133 5.84 -16.79 -3.36
N HIS A 134 5.59 -17.48 -2.25
CA HIS A 134 5.95 -18.89 -2.13
C HIS A 134 5.07 -19.75 -3.05
N PRO A 135 5.56 -20.88 -3.61
CA PRO A 135 4.74 -21.77 -4.44
C PRO A 135 3.44 -22.29 -3.79
N ALA A 136 3.35 -22.23 -2.46
CA ALA A 136 2.15 -22.56 -1.68
C ALA A 136 1.13 -21.41 -1.59
N GLY A 137 1.45 -20.23 -2.14
CA GLY A 137 0.55 -19.09 -2.29
C GLY A 137 0.77 -17.93 -1.31
N HIS A 138 1.28 -18.18 -0.10
CA HIS A 138 1.59 -17.12 0.87
C HIS A 138 2.75 -16.22 0.39
N LEU A 139 2.79 -14.99 0.90
CA LEU A 139 3.86 -14.05 0.63
C LEU A 139 4.88 -14.06 1.76
N HIS A 140 6.15 -14.18 1.41
CA HIS A 140 7.23 -13.84 2.31
C HIS A 140 7.12 -12.36 2.67
N TRP A 141 7.18 -12.04 3.97
CA TRP A 141 6.79 -10.69 4.41
C TRP A 141 7.86 -9.64 4.13
N SER A 142 9.14 -10.03 4.09
CA SER A 142 10.24 -9.07 3.87
C SER A 142 11.45 -9.65 3.14
N ARG A 143 12.29 -8.75 2.64
CA ARG A 143 13.63 -9.05 2.13
C ARG A 143 14.64 -8.04 2.70
N SER A 144 15.76 -8.55 3.19
CA SER A 144 16.83 -7.74 3.77
C SER A 144 17.55 -6.90 2.70
N PRO A 145 18.33 -5.87 3.11
CA PRO A 145 19.16 -5.09 2.19
C PRO A 145 20.15 -5.95 1.38
N GLU A 146 20.61 -7.07 1.95
CA GLU A 146 21.52 -8.04 1.31
C GLU A 146 20.79 -8.99 0.34
N GLY A 147 19.47 -8.85 0.18
CA GLY A 147 18.65 -9.67 -0.71
C GLY A 147 18.16 -10.97 -0.10
N VAL A 148 18.33 -11.18 1.22
CA VAL A 148 17.85 -12.38 1.90
C VAL A 148 16.35 -12.25 2.16
N THR A 149 15.56 -13.16 1.59
CA THR A 149 14.11 -13.21 1.83
C THR A 149 13.84 -13.89 3.16
N ASP A 150 13.02 -13.26 3.99
CA ASP A 150 12.56 -13.84 5.24
C ASP A 150 11.57 -14.98 4.93
N PRO A 151 11.79 -16.21 5.43
CA PRO A 151 10.92 -17.34 5.12
C PRO A 151 9.52 -17.20 5.72
N ASP A 152 9.32 -16.32 6.69
CA ASP A 152 8.04 -16.17 7.39
C ASP A 152 6.99 -15.44 6.53
N ALA A 153 5.72 -15.69 6.84
CA ALA A 153 4.58 -15.01 6.24
C ALA A 153 3.65 -14.45 7.32
N LEU A 154 3.03 -13.31 7.01
CA LEU A 154 2.09 -12.63 7.91
C LEU A 154 0.69 -12.65 7.29
N VAL A 155 -0.32 -13.06 8.07
CA VAL A 155 -1.73 -13.06 7.62
C VAL A 155 -2.15 -11.65 7.22
N THR A 156 -1.96 -10.67 8.11
CA THR A 156 -2.26 -9.25 7.87
C THR A 156 -1.66 -8.75 6.54
N GLY A 157 -0.35 -8.92 6.35
CA GLY A 157 0.34 -8.44 5.15
C GLY A 157 -0.11 -9.16 3.87
N SER A 158 -0.41 -10.46 3.98
CA SER A 158 -0.92 -11.28 2.88
C SER A 158 -2.34 -10.88 2.47
N SER A 159 -3.23 -10.67 3.44
CA SER A 159 -4.60 -10.20 3.20
C SER A 159 -4.64 -8.82 2.54
N SER A 160 -3.82 -7.89 3.03
CA SER A 160 -3.69 -6.55 2.43
C SER A 160 -3.09 -6.62 1.01
N SER A 161 -2.06 -7.43 0.81
CA SER A 161 -1.47 -7.64 -0.53
C SER A 161 -2.43 -8.31 -1.51
N TYR A 162 -3.32 -9.20 -1.03
CA TYR A 162 -4.40 -9.74 -1.85
C TYR A 162 -5.33 -8.62 -2.33
N GLN A 163 -5.77 -7.71 -1.45
CA GLN A 163 -6.55 -6.54 -1.86
C GLN A 163 -5.78 -5.67 -2.85
N ALA A 164 -4.49 -5.43 -2.62
CA ALA A 164 -3.64 -4.67 -3.52
C ALA A 164 -3.55 -5.29 -4.92
N LEU A 165 -3.42 -6.62 -5.02
CA LEU A 165 -3.46 -7.34 -6.30
C LEU A 165 -4.80 -7.17 -7.01
N ARG A 166 -5.92 -7.24 -6.28
CA ARG A 166 -7.25 -6.98 -6.86
C ARG A 166 -7.38 -5.54 -7.38
N CYS A 167 -6.83 -4.56 -6.68
CA CYS A 167 -6.75 -3.18 -7.14
C CYS A 167 -5.84 -3.01 -8.36
N GLY A 168 -4.69 -3.69 -8.37
CA GLY A 168 -3.76 -3.74 -9.51
C GLY A 168 -4.42 -4.31 -10.77
N LEU A 169 -5.16 -5.42 -10.63
CA LEU A 169 -5.93 -6.02 -11.72
C LEU A 169 -7.03 -5.08 -12.25
N ALA A 170 -7.69 -4.32 -11.37
CA ALA A 170 -8.67 -3.33 -11.80
C ALA A 170 -8.03 -2.13 -12.52
N LEU A 171 -6.82 -1.72 -12.13
CA LEU A 171 -6.03 -0.71 -12.85
C LEU A 171 -5.56 -1.23 -14.21
N ALA A 172 -5.10 -2.48 -14.28
CA ALA A 172 -4.71 -3.16 -15.52
C ALA A 172 -5.87 -3.19 -16.53
N ASP A 173 -7.07 -3.59 -16.09
CA ASP A 173 -8.28 -3.60 -16.93
C ASP A 173 -8.63 -2.18 -17.43
N LEU A 174 -8.60 -1.19 -16.53
CA LEU A 174 -8.84 0.22 -16.88
C LEU A 174 -7.88 0.73 -17.97
N LEU A 175 -6.63 0.26 -17.97
CA LEU A 175 -5.60 0.66 -18.92
C LEU A 175 -5.52 -0.23 -20.16
N GLY A 176 -6.23 -1.35 -20.19
CA GLY A 176 -6.18 -2.33 -21.27
C GLY A 176 -4.86 -3.12 -21.32
N GLU A 177 -4.23 -3.37 -20.16
CA GLU A 177 -2.98 -4.11 -20.02
C GLU A 177 -3.15 -5.38 -19.17
N PRO A 178 -3.64 -6.49 -19.74
CA PRO A 178 -3.94 -7.72 -18.98
C PRO A 178 -2.73 -8.26 -18.20
N GLN A 179 -2.96 -8.72 -16.97
CA GLN A 179 -1.94 -9.29 -16.07
C GLN A 179 -2.34 -10.71 -15.59
N PRO A 180 -2.27 -11.74 -16.45
CA PRO A 180 -2.73 -13.10 -16.11
C PRO A 180 -1.93 -13.74 -14.96
N GLU A 181 -0.65 -13.38 -14.82
CA GLU A 181 0.19 -13.87 -13.71
C GLU A 181 -0.30 -13.34 -12.36
N TRP A 182 -0.78 -12.09 -12.32
CA TRP A 182 -1.35 -11.50 -11.11
C TRP A 182 -2.70 -12.13 -10.75
N GLU A 183 -3.51 -12.53 -11.73
CA GLU A 183 -4.77 -13.25 -11.48
C GLU A 183 -4.52 -14.60 -10.80
N LEU A 184 -3.52 -15.35 -11.29
CA LEU A 184 -3.11 -16.61 -10.69
C LEU A 184 -2.56 -16.39 -9.28
N ALA A 185 -1.64 -15.44 -9.11
CA ALA A 185 -1.04 -15.10 -7.84
C ALA A 185 -2.09 -14.70 -6.78
N ALA A 186 -3.08 -13.88 -7.16
CA ALA A 186 -4.17 -13.50 -6.28
C ALA A 186 -5.02 -14.70 -5.85
N GLY A 187 -5.29 -15.64 -6.77
CA GLY A 187 -6.01 -16.88 -6.45
C GLY A 187 -5.25 -17.79 -5.48
N LEU A 188 -3.94 -17.96 -5.68
CA LEU A 188 -3.08 -18.73 -4.78
C LEU A 188 -2.98 -18.08 -3.39
N LEU A 189 -2.83 -16.76 -3.33
CA LEU A 189 -2.76 -16.00 -2.08
C LEU A 189 -4.07 -16.11 -1.30
N GLN A 190 -5.21 -15.92 -1.98
CA GLN A 190 -6.53 -16.10 -1.38
C GLN A 190 -6.67 -17.51 -0.79
N HIS A 191 -6.31 -18.54 -1.56
CA HIS A 191 -6.39 -19.93 -1.12
C HIS A 191 -5.53 -20.17 0.12
N SER A 192 -4.29 -19.65 0.13
CA SER A 192 -3.38 -19.78 1.27
C SER A 192 -3.95 -19.11 2.53
N VAL A 193 -4.45 -17.88 2.42
CA VAL A 193 -5.00 -17.17 3.60
C VAL A 193 -6.23 -17.87 4.17
N VAL A 194 -7.11 -18.41 3.32
CA VAL A 194 -8.37 -19.03 3.76
C VAL A 194 -8.17 -20.46 4.28
N HIS A 195 -7.29 -21.24 3.64
CA HIS A 195 -7.22 -22.69 3.86
C HIS A 195 -5.94 -23.17 4.54
N HIS A 196 -4.91 -22.32 4.62
CA HIS A 196 -3.60 -22.69 5.14
C HIS A 196 -3.12 -21.76 6.26
N PRO A 197 -3.87 -21.59 7.37
CA PRO A 197 -3.43 -20.74 8.48
C PRO A 197 -2.08 -21.17 9.08
N GLU A 198 -1.69 -22.45 8.94
CA GLU A 198 -0.44 -23.01 9.45
C GLU A 198 0.84 -22.46 8.80
N VAL A 199 0.74 -21.80 7.64
CA VAL A 199 1.92 -21.21 6.95
C VAL A 199 2.26 -19.81 7.45
N PHE A 200 1.40 -19.21 8.27
CA PHE A 200 1.59 -17.87 8.78
C PHE A 200 2.06 -17.89 10.24
N LEU A 201 2.84 -16.88 10.62
CA LEU A 201 3.22 -16.70 12.01
C LEU A 201 2.00 -16.42 12.89
N ASP A 202 1.97 -17.03 14.07
CA ASP A 202 0.98 -16.69 15.10
C ASP A 202 1.28 -15.28 15.65
N LYS A 203 0.52 -14.32 15.15
CA LYS A 203 0.51 -12.92 15.59
C LYS A 203 -0.86 -12.56 16.19
N SER A 204 -1.64 -13.54 16.64
CA SER A 204 -2.99 -13.37 17.19
C SER A 204 -3.09 -12.40 18.39
N ARG A 205 -1.97 -12.14 19.07
CA ARG A 205 -1.84 -11.12 20.13
C ARG A 205 -1.96 -9.68 19.60
N PHE A 206 -1.60 -9.45 18.33
CA PHE A 206 -1.68 -8.16 17.69
C PHE A 206 -3.03 -8.01 17.00
N SER A 207 -3.67 -6.86 17.17
CA SER A 207 -5.01 -6.62 16.67
C SER A 207 -5.12 -6.66 15.14
N MET A 208 -4.00 -6.49 14.42
CA MET A 208 -3.99 -6.47 12.96
C MET A 208 -4.53 -7.75 12.33
N ASP A 209 -4.26 -8.94 12.90
CA ASP A 209 -4.77 -10.20 12.35
C ASP A 209 -6.30 -10.31 12.42
N TRP A 210 -6.97 -9.46 13.21
CA TRP A 210 -8.43 -9.43 13.32
C TRP A 210 -9.10 -8.47 12.34
N TYR A 211 -8.36 -7.49 11.80
CA TYR A 211 -8.91 -6.42 10.94
C TYR A 211 -8.87 -6.73 9.45
N TYR A 212 -8.08 -7.72 9.03
CA TYR A 212 -7.87 -8.04 7.62
C TYR A 212 -8.48 -9.40 7.23
N PRO A 213 -9.82 -9.51 7.12
CA PRO A 213 -10.43 -10.70 6.54
C PRO A 213 -10.16 -10.75 5.03
N VAL A 214 -9.89 -11.96 4.54
CA VAL A 214 -9.98 -12.33 3.11
C VAL A 214 -11.29 -13.04 2.85
#